data_AF-A0A929F559-F1
#
_entry.id   AF-A0A929F559-F1
#
_cell.length_a   1.000
_cell.length_b   1.000
_cell.length_c   1.000
_cell.angle_alpha   90.00
_cell.angle_beta   90.00
_cell.angle_gamma   90.00
#
_symmetry.space_group_name_H-M   'P 1'
#
loop_
_entity.id
_entity.type
_entity.pdbx_description
1 polymer ?
#
loop_
_entity_poly.entity_id
_entity_poly.type
_entity_poly.pdbx_seq_one_letter_code
_entity_poly.pdbx_strand_id
1 'polypeptide(L)'
;MIAIQATIYHFWNSAILRAAIKLGIFPLIAEHQPCSCEFIASQLKANSSFMQSFLEACVVLELLEKDNDQYSNTQQSAKFLIPDQPDYMGDLALHITNHWNNWGNLDQLMLEGRTELPFENNFVDIPTYWQDYMYGQHNRAASGQAANLVQHTDLTGRKKLIDLGGGMGSYSIALCRAYPQLQACIVDQKEPLILAQKLLDDEDVKVCDRISLQVGDFYQLDLDTDNDVALISGVVCIQSADDNRRLFSRAFNLLKPGGIVIVQDFMQIGENRQKHFLDTMMDMYLKIAFAPEAADFAGDDIAAWLVHAGFSKPQQILLPTQLNLITAEK
;
A
#
# COMPACT_ATOMS: atom_id res chain seq x y z
N MET A 1 28.67 -17.85 8.37
CA MET A 1 28.79 -17.10 9.64
C MET A 1 28.40 -15.64 9.44
N ILE A 2 29.11 -14.88 8.60
CA ILE A 2 28.84 -13.44 8.36
C ILE A 2 27.39 -13.17 7.90
N ALA A 3 26.89 -13.90 6.90
CA ALA A 3 25.52 -13.73 6.42
C ALA A 3 24.45 -14.00 7.49
N ILE A 4 24.65 -15.05 8.32
CA ILE A 4 23.74 -15.40 9.41
C ILE A 4 23.76 -14.32 10.49
N GLN A 5 24.94 -13.80 10.83
CA GLN A 5 25.08 -12.69 11.79
C GLN A 5 24.38 -11.42 11.28
N ALA A 6 24.51 -11.10 9.99
CA ALA A 6 23.78 -9.98 9.40
C ALA A 6 22.26 -10.16 9.55
N THR A 7 21.74 -11.34 9.21
CA THR A 7 20.31 -11.66 9.39
C THR A 7 19.84 -11.51 10.84
N ILE A 8 20.64 -11.93 11.82
CA ILE A 8 20.32 -11.78 13.25
C ILE A 8 20.13 -10.31 13.63
N TYR A 9 20.86 -9.38 13.01
CA TYR A 9 20.84 -7.97 13.37
C TYR A 9 19.91 -7.11 12.51
N HIS A 10 19.39 -7.61 11.38
CA HIS A 10 18.56 -6.82 10.46
C HIS A 10 17.30 -6.22 11.11
N PHE A 11 16.72 -6.87 12.13
CA PHE A 11 15.56 -6.30 12.83
C PHE A 11 15.90 -4.99 13.56
N TRP A 12 17.15 -4.78 13.99
CA TRP A 12 17.59 -3.50 14.57
C TRP A 12 17.40 -2.36 13.58
N ASN A 13 17.68 -2.59 12.30
CA ASN A 13 17.55 -1.58 11.25
C ASN A 13 16.09 -1.10 11.14
N SER A 14 15.14 -2.05 11.09
CA SER A 14 13.71 -1.75 11.06
C SER A 14 13.21 -1.07 12.33
N ALA A 15 13.72 -1.45 13.51
CA ALA A 15 13.38 -0.81 14.78
C ALA A 15 13.84 0.65 14.83
N ILE A 16 15.08 0.93 14.37
CA ILE A 16 15.62 2.29 14.33
C ILE A 16 14.84 3.16 13.34
N LEU A 17 14.57 2.67 12.14
CA LEU A 17 13.77 3.40 11.15
C LEU A 17 12.37 3.72 11.69
N ARG A 18 11.66 2.72 12.24
CA ARG A 18 10.33 2.92 12.85
C ARG A 18 10.38 3.97 13.95
N ALA A 19 11.36 3.88 14.85
CA ALA A 19 11.52 4.84 15.93
C ALA A 19 11.80 6.25 15.41
N ALA A 20 12.66 6.40 14.38
CA ALA A 20 13.00 7.70 13.82
C ALA A 20 11.80 8.40 13.19
N ILE A 21 10.95 7.64 12.49
CA ILE A 21 9.67 8.13 11.94
C ILE A 21 8.74 8.54 13.08
N LYS A 22 8.50 7.66 14.06
CA LYS A 22 7.57 7.94 15.18
C LYS A 22 8.00 9.11 16.06
N LEU A 23 9.31 9.32 16.21
CA LEU A 23 9.86 10.45 16.95
C LEU A 23 9.86 11.75 16.15
N GLY A 24 9.54 11.72 14.85
CA GLY A 24 9.56 12.91 14.00
C GLY A 24 10.96 13.45 13.75
N ILE A 25 11.99 12.59 13.74
CA ILE A 25 13.39 13.01 13.61
C ILE A 25 13.62 13.77 12.30
N PHE A 26 13.13 13.23 11.19
CA PHE A 26 13.35 13.78 9.86
C PHE A 26 12.71 15.16 9.65
N PRO A 27 11.41 15.39 9.95
CA PRO A 27 10.83 16.73 9.87
C PRO A 27 11.47 17.70 10.87
N LEU A 28 11.76 17.27 12.10
CA LEU A 28 12.42 18.13 13.10
C LEU A 28 13.78 18.64 12.61
N ILE A 29 14.58 17.76 12.00
CA ILE A 29 15.86 18.17 11.41
C ILE A 29 15.62 19.07 10.20
N ALA A 30 14.66 18.75 9.33
CA ALA A 30 14.40 19.55 8.13
C ALA A 30 14.05 21.02 8.43
N GLU A 31 13.34 21.27 9.54
CA GLU A 31 12.94 22.61 9.98
C GLU A 31 14.10 23.44 10.56
N HIS A 32 15.15 22.81 11.06
CA HIS A 32 16.20 23.46 11.87
C HIS A 32 17.64 23.22 11.40
N GLN A 33 17.83 22.41 10.36
CA GLN A 33 19.10 21.82 9.95
C GLN A 33 20.26 22.81 9.74
N PRO A 34 21.49 22.40 10.12
CA PRO A 34 21.81 21.15 10.81
C PRO A 34 21.56 21.25 12.33
N CYS A 35 21.28 20.11 12.99
CA CYS A 35 20.87 20.06 14.41
C CYS A 35 21.87 19.30 15.28
N SER A 36 22.14 19.79 16.50
CA SER A 36 22.94 19.02 17.48
C SER A 36 22.11 17.96 18.21
N CYS A 37 22.79 16.97 18.79
CA CYS A 37 22.13 15.96 19.63
C CYS A 37 21.40 16.60 20.83
N GLU A 38 22.01 17.60 21.48
CA GLU A 38 21.42 18.31 22.62
C GLU A 38 20.13 19.03 22.21
N PHE A 39 20.12 19.65 21.04
CA PHE A 39 18.93 20.28 20.50
C PHE A 39 17.82 19.25 20.25
N ILE A 40 18.10 18.17 19.52
CA ILE A 40 17.12 17.12 19.21
C ILE A 40 16.58 16.48 20.48
N ALA A 41 17.46 16.13 21.43
CA ALA A 41 17.07 15.56 22.71
C ALA A 41 16.18 16.51 23.53
N SER A 42 16.49 17.81 23.53
CA SER A 42 15.69 18.83 24.21
C SER A 42 14.29 18.97 23.59
N GLN A 43 14.21 19.06 22.27
CA GLN A 43 12.92 19.18 21.54
C GLN A 43 12.01 17.97 21.80
N LEU A 44 12.60 16.77 21.78
CA LEU A 44 11.87 15.51 21.99
C LEU A 44 11.72 15.11 23.45
N LYS A 45 12.25 15.89 24.39
CA LYS A 45 12.33 15.55 25.84
C LYS A 45 12.94 14.16 26.07
N ALA A 46 13.90 13.79 25.25
CA ALA A 46 14.54 12.48 25.28
C ALA A 46 15.78 12.47 26.20
N ASN A 47 16.16 11.30 26.68
CA ASN A 47 17.42 11.13 27.38
C ASN A 47 18.59 11.34 26.40
N SER A 48 19.49 12.27 26.70
CA SER A 48 20.58 12.67 25.79
C SER A 48 21.55 11.52 25.46
N SER A 49 21.83 10.62 26.39
CA SER A 49 22.73 9.48 26.15
C SER A 49 22.11 8.44 25.20
N PHE A 50 20.81 8.16 25.36
CA PHE A 50 20.07 7.32 24.42
C PHE A 50 19.96 7.99 23.06
N MET A 51 19.64 9.29 23.02
CA MET A 51 19.51 10.05 21.77
C MET A 51 20.82 10.04 20.98
N GLN A 52 21.97 10.24 21.64
CA GLN A 52 23.26 10.17 20.95
C GLN A 52 23.43 8.82 20.25
N SER A 53 23.30 7.71 20.99
CA SER A 53 23.47 6.36 20.43
C SER A 53 22.48 6.06 19.30
N PHE A 54 21.26 6.57 19.44
CA PHE A 54 20.20 6.44 18.45
C PHE A 54 20.52 7.21 17.16
N LEU A 55 20.98 8.45 17.25
CA LEU A 55 21.38 9.25 16.09
C LEU A 55 22.61 8.65 15.39
N GLU A 56 23.59 8.13 16.13
CA GLU A 56 24.70 7.38 15.52
C GLU A 56 24.20 6.14 14.75
N ALA A 57 23.21 5.41 15.29
CA ALA A 57 22.60 4.30 14.57
C ALA A 57 21.89 4.76 13.28
N CYS A 58 21.19 5.89 13.32
CA CYS A 58 20.61 6.49 12.11
C CYS A 58 21.68 6.88 11.07
N VAL A 59 22.86 7.35 11.50
CA VAL A 59 23.99 7.63 10.60
C VAL A 59 24.54 6.35 9.97
N VAL A 60 24.74 5.29 10.77
CA VAL A 60 25.20 3.98 10.26
C VAL A 60 24.22 3.37 9.25
N LEU A 61 22.92 3.62 9.42
CA LEU A 61 21.88 3.18 8.49
C LEU A 61 21.67 4.13 7.29
N GLU A 62 22.51 5.16 7.14
CA GLU A 62 22.41 6.15 6.07
C GLU A 62 21.06 6.88 6.06
N LEU A 63 20.43 6.99 7.23
CA LEU A 63 19.21 7.78 7.43
C LEU A 63 19.56 9.25 7.72
N LEU A 64 20.70 9.49 8.37
CA LEU A 64 21.22 10.82 8.67
C LEU A 64 22.67 10.94 8.21
N GLU A 65 23.10 12.16 7.93
CA GLU A 65 24.50 12.54 7.79
C GLU A 65 24.96 13.24 9.07
N LYS A 66 26.25 13.13 9.36
CA LYS A 66 26.87 13.77 10.51
C LYS A 66 28.15 14.49 10.10
N ASP A 67 28.21 15.78 10.40
CA ASP A 67 29.42 16.60 10.30
C ASP A 67 29.75 17.18 11.69
N ASN A 68 30.89 16.78 12.25
CA ASN A 68 31.24 17.02 13.66
C ASN A 68 30.09 16.58 14.59
N ASP A 69 29.50 17.47 15.38
CA ASP A 69 28.40 17.16 16.31
C ASP A 69 27.01 17.58 15.77
N GLN A 70 26.90 17.76 14.45
CA GLN A 70 25.70 18.24 13.79
C GLN A 70 25.13 17.17 12.85
N TYR A 71 23.82 16.97 12.91
CA TYR A 71 23.07 15.99 12.12
C TYR A 71 22.21 16.67 11.06
N SER A 72 22.15 16.08 9.88
CA SER A 72 21.27 16.45 8.77
C SER A 72 20.60 15.22 8.16
N ASN A 73 19.48 15.42 7.48
CA ASN A 73 18.86 14.35 6.70
C ASN A 73 19.76 14.00 5.51
N THR A 74 19.92 12.71 5.19
CA THR A 74 20.45 12.32 3.87
C THR A 74 19.48 12.76 2.77
N GLN A 75 19.95 12.80 1.52
CA GLN A 75 19.08 13.05 0.37
C GLN A 75 17.90 12.07 0.30
N GLN A 76 18.12 10.80 0.66
CA GLN A 76 17.09 9.77 0.68
C GLN A 76 16.05 10.05 1.78
N SER A 77 16.48 10.30 3.02
CA SER A 77 15.55 10.59 4.12
C SER A 77 14.78 11.88 3.90
N ALA A 78 15.42 12.93 3.36
CA ALA A 78 14.74 14.18 3.04
C ALA A 78 13.64 13.98 1.98
N LYS A 79 13.87 13.08 1.02
CA LYS A 79 12.92 12.77 -0.05
C LYS A 79 11.78 11.86 0.41
N PHE A 80 12.08 10.82 1.18
CA PHE A 80 11.15 9.72 1.45
C PHE A 80 10.62 9.68 2.89
N LEU A 81 11.19 10.40 3.85
CA LEU A 81 10.85 10.27 5.28
C LEU A 81 10.39 11.58 5.94
N ILE A 82 10.25 12.65 5.16
CA ILE A 82 9.56 13.88 5.59
C ILE A 82 8.09 13.78 5.15
N PRO A 83 7.12 13.94 6.08
CA PRO A 83 5.69 13.95 5.75
C PRO A 83 5.32 14.97 4.67
N ASP A 84 4.19 14.73 4.00
CA ASP A 84 3.62 15.58 2.94
C ASP A 84 4.48 15.75 1.66
N GLN A 85 5.61 15.06 1.58
CA GLN A 85 6.37 14.96 0.33
C GLN A 85 5.70 13.96 -0.63
N PRO A 86 5.74 14.19 -1.97
CA PRO A 86 5.09 13.32 -2.95
C PRO A 86 5.52 11.84 -2.89
N ASP A 87 6.76 11.60 -2.47
CA ASP A 87 7.36 10.27 -2.37
C ASP A 87 7.43 9.75 -0.93
N TYR A 88 6.69 10.33 0.03
CA TYR A 88 6.79 9.95 1.45
C TYR A 88 6.44 8.47 1.69
N MET A 89 7.32 7.72 2.36
CA MET A 89 7.17 6.28 2.63
C MET A 89 6.95 5.95 4.10
N GLY A 90 6.88 6.95 4.98
CA GLY A 90 6.83 6.71 6.42
C GLY A 90 5.59 5.95 6.88
N ASP A 91 4.40 6.25 6.35
CA ASP A 91 3.16 5.53 6.70
C ASP A 91 3.23 4.05 6.30
N LEU A 92 3.78 3.75 5.10
CA LEU A 92 4.01 2.38 4.67
C LEU A 92 5.01 1.67 5.59
N ALA A 93 6.10 2.33 5.98
CA ALA A 93 7.06 1.77 6.92
C ALA A 93 6.42 1.48 8.29
N LEU A 94 5.56 2.37 8.79
CA LEU A 94 4.82 2.16 10.03
C LEU A 94 3.83 1.00 9.90
N HIS A 95 3.05 0.93 8.82
CA HIS A 95 2.10 -0.16 8.56
C HIS A 95 2.78 -1.53 8.53
N ILE A 96 3.86 -1.67 7.76
CA ILE A 96 4.62 -2.93 7.69
C ILE A 96 5.15 -3.30 9.07
N THR A 97 5.71 -2.33 9.81
CA THR A 97 6.27 -2.58 11.14
C THR A 97 5.22 -2.63 12.25
N ASN A 98 3.93 -2.40 11.97
CA ASN A 98 2.83 -2.70 12.91
C ASN A 98 2.68 -4.21 13.14
N HIS A 99 3.23 -5.04 12.26
CA HIS A 99 3.22 -6.49 12.38
C HIS A 99 4.41 -7.02 13.20
N TRP A 100 5.03 -6.18 14.03
CA TRP A 100 6.22 -6.54 14.81
C TRP A 100 6.01 -7.77 15.68
N ASN A 101 4.87 -7.83 16.38
CA ASN A 101 4.51 -8.97 17.22
C ASN A 101 4.27 -10.24 16.38
N ASN A 102 3.68 -10.11 15.19
CA ASN A 102 3.46 -11.23 14.28
C ASN A 102 4.80 -11.83 13.84
N TRP A 103 5.75 -10.98 13.41
CA TRP A 103 7.08 -11.43 13.02
C TRP A 103 7.87 -12.00 14.20
N GLY A 104 7.68 -11.46 15.41
CA GLY A 104 8.28 -11.97 16.64
C GLY A 104 7.75 -13.34 17.06
N ASN A 105 6.50 -13.65 16.73
CA ASN A 105 5.80 -14.91 17.04
C ASN A 105 5.59 -15.80 15.80
N LEU A 106 6.42 -15.61 14.76
CA LEU A 106 6.25 -16.30 13.48
C LEU A 106 6.29 -17.82 13.62
N ASP A 107 7.12 -18.34 14.53
CA ASP A 107 7.20 -19.76 14.85
C ASP A 107 5.85 -20.36 15.27
N GLN A 108 5.09 -19.64 16.11
CA GLN A 108 3.75 -20.07 16.54
C GLN A 108 2.72 -19.93 15.42
N LEU A 109 2.70 -18.77 14.74
CA LEU A 109 1.74 -18.51 13.66
C LEU A 109 1.87 -19.52 12.51
N MET A 110 3.09 -19.95 12.19
CA MET A 110 3.33 -20.99 11.18
C MET A 110 2.77 -22.36 11.58
N LEU A 111 2.87 -22.74 12.87
CA LEU A 111 2.35 -24.02 13.36
C LEU A 111 0.82 -24.02 13.44
N GLU A 112 0.23 -22.87 13.80
CA GLU A 112 -1.20 -22.70 13.96
C GLU A 112 -1.92 -22.43 12.62
N GLY A 113 -1.19 -21.95 11.60
CA GLY A 113 -1.74 -21.65 10.29
C GLY A 113 -2.76 -20.50 10.32
N ARG A 114 -2.54 -19.49 11.17
CA ARG A 114 -3.48 -18.37 11.35
C ARG A 114 -2.83 -17.00 11.16
N THR A 115 -3.67 -16.02 10.87
CA THR A 115 -3.34 -14.59 10.85
C THR A 115 -3.78 -13.94 12.16
N GLU A 116 -3.12 -12.85 12.54
CA GLU A 116 -3.50 -12.02 13.68
C GLU A 116 -3.26 -10.55 13.33
N LEU A 117 -4.29 -9.71 13.30
CA LEU A 117 -4.10 -8.30 12.93
C LEU A 117 -3.39 -7.54 14.08
N PRO A 118 -2.58 -6.51 13.79
CA PRO A 118 -1.84 -5.77 14.81
C PRO A 118 -2.68 -5.20 15.97
N PHE A 119 -3.96 -4.90 15.73
CA PHE A 119 -4.86 -4.43 16.78
C PHE A 119 -5.50 -5.55 17.60
N GLU A 120 -5.49 -6.80 17.12
CA GLU A 120 -5.97 -7.98 17.87
C GLU A 120 -4.99 -8.38 18.97
N ASN A 121 -3.69 -8.19 18.73
CA ASN A 121 -2.63 -8.42 19.72
C ASN A 121 -2.20 -7.16 20.48
N ASN A 122 -2.96 -6.06 20.37
CA ASN A 122 -2.74 -4.79 21.06
C ASN A 122 -1.40 -4.09 20.73
N PHE A 123 -0.76 -4.40 19.59
CA PHE A 123 0.45 -3.69 19.19
C PHE A 123 0.18 -2.24 18.79
N VAL A 124 -0.94 -2.00 18.11
CA VAL A 124 -1.48 -0.67 17.78
C VAL A 124 -2.99 -0.65 17.94
N ASP A 125 -3.59 0.52 18.17
CA ASP A 125 -5.04 0.64 18.15
C ASP A 125 -5.62 0.61 16.73
N ILE A 126 -6.93 0.35 16.63
CA ILE A 126 -7.65 0.22 15.36
C ILE A 126 -7.52 1.50 14.50
N PRO A 127 -7.75 2.72 15.01
CA PRO A 127 -7.56 3.95 14.22
C PRO A 127 -6.15 4.09 13.64
N THR A 128 -5.12 3.85 14.44
CA THR A 128 -3.71 3.94 14.01
C THR A 128 -3.40 2.90 12.95
N TYR A 129 -3.86 1.65 13.12
CA TYR A 129 -3.67 0.60 12.10
C TYR A 129 -4.23 1.02 10.74
N TRP A 130 -5.49 1.48 10.71
CA TRP A 130 -6.13 1.88 9.46
C TRP A 130 -5.52 3.14 8.87
N GLN A 131 -5.09 4.09 9.70
CA GLN A 131 -4.39 5.28 9.25
C GLN A 131 -3.07 4.91 8.56
N ASP A 132 -2.19 4.19 9.23
CA ASP A 132 -0.90 3.77 8.69
C ASP A 132 -1.09 2.93 7.41
N TYR A 133 -2.06 2.00 7.44
CA TYR A 133 -2.33 1.15 6.28
C TYR A 133 -2.79 1.98 5.08
N MET A 134 -3.86 2.75 5.25
CA MET A 134 -4.49 3.47 4.15
C MET A 134 -3.58 4.57 3.58
N TYR A 135 -2.92 5.36 4.44
CA TYR A 135 -1.96 6.36 3.97
C TYR A 135 -0.72 5.71 3.35
N GLY A 136 -0.25 4.57 3.87
CA GLY A 136 0.81 3.80 3.23
C GLY A 136 0.48 3.39 1.79
N GLN A 137 -0.76 2.94 1.55
CA GLN A 137 -1.24 2.59 0.20
C GLN A 137 -1.45 3.84 -0.67
N HIS A 138 -1.95 4.94 -0.09
CA HIS A 138 -2.10 6.23 -0.78
C HIS A 138 -0.75 6.77 -1.26
N ASN A 139 0.28 6.76 -0.40
CA ASN A 139 1.59 7.29 -0.75
C ASN A 139 2.27 6.43 -1.83
N ARG A 140 2.04 5.11 -1.83
CA ARG A 140 2.46 4.24 -2.93
C ARG A 140 1.76 4.62 -4.24
N ALA A 141 0.47 4.94 -4.19
CA ALA A 141 -0.25 5.44 -5.36
C ALA A 141 0.34 6.77 -5.85
N ALA A 142 0.63 7.70 -4.93
CA ALA A 142 1.15 9.03 -5.19
C ALA A 142 2.60 9.04 -5.75
N SER A 143 3.45 8.11 -5.34
CA SER A 143 4.85 7.96 -5.79
C SER A 143 5.00 7.38 -7.22
N GLY A 144 3.97 7.53 -8.05
CA GLY A 144 4.01 7.23 -9.48
C GLY A 144 3.21 6.01 -9.91
N GLN A 145 2.73 5.16 -9.00
CA GLN A 145 1.91 4.01 -9.37
C GLN A 145 0.58 4.44 -10.02
N ALA A 146 -0.08 5.48 -9.51
CA ALA A 146 -1.32 5.98 -10.09
C ALA A 146 -1.09 6.60 -11.49
N ALA A 147 0.06 7.24 -11.71
CA ALA A 147 0.44 7.72 -13.04
C ALA A 147 0.68 6.56 -14.02
N ASN A 148 1.31 5.47 -13.57
CA ASN A 148 1.49 4.27 -14.38
C ASN A 148 0.17 3.60 -14.73
N LEU A 149 -0.78 3.53 -13.80
CA LEU A 149 -2.14 3.05 -14.07
C LEU A 149 -2.78 3.87 -15.20
N VAL A 150 -2.83 5.19 -15.06
CA VAL A 150 -3.39 6.11 -16.06
C VAL A 150 -2.71 5.95 -17.43
N GLN A 151 -1.38 5.82 -17.48
CA GLN A 151 -0.63 5.71 -18.73
C GLN A 151 -0.86 4.39 -19.48
N HIS A 152 -1.21 3.32 -18.77
CA HIS A 152 -1.34 1.97 -19.34
C HIS A 152 -2.80 1.50 -19.48
N THR A 153 -3.76 2.38 -19.21
CA THR A 153 -5.19 2.11 -19.40
C THR A 153 -5.83 3.21 -20.22
N ASP A 154 -6.49 2.90 -21.33
CA ASP A 154 -7.26 3.88 -22.10
C ASP A 154 -8.75 3.82 -21.72
N LEU A 155 -9.19 4.83 -20.96
CA LEU A 155 -10.60 5.00 -20.57
C LEU A 155 -11.32 6.06 -21.40
N THR A 156 -10.80 6.41 -22.59
CA THR A 156 -11.45 7.39 -23.47
C THR A 156 -12.88 6.95 -23.80
N GLY A 157 -13.85 7.83 -23.53
CA GLY A 157 -15.27 7.58 -23.76
C GLY A 157 -15.97 6.76 -22.68
N ARG A 158 -15.25 6.24 -21.68
CA ARG A 158 -15.82 5.56 -20.50
C ARG A 158 -16.34 6.60 -19.49
N LYS A 159 -17.45 6.29 -18.82
CA LYS A 159 -18.15 7.24 -17.94
C LYS A 159 -18.39 6.74 -16.53
N LYS A 160 -18.56 5.43 -16.32
CA LYS A 160 -18.85 4.86 -14.99
C LYS A 160 -17.80 3.83 -14.57
N LEU A 161 -17.10 4.11 -13.48
CA LEU A 161 -16.14 3.22 -12.85
C LEU A 161 -16.70 2.73 -11.50
N ILE A 162 -16.64 1.43 -11.27
CA ILE A 162 -16.84 0.83 -9.94
C ILE A 162 -15.49 0.35 -9.41
N ASP A 163 -15.08 0.83 -8.23
CA ASP A 163 -13.80 0.49 -7.59
C ASP A 163 -14.09 -0.44 -6.41
N LEU A 164 -13.77 -1.73 -6.57
CA LEU A 164 -14.08 -2.78 -5.60
C LEU A 164 -12.89 -2.95 -4.67
N GLY A 165 -13.03 -2.54 -3.41
CA GLY A 165 -11.94 -2.47 -2.44
C GLY A 165 -11.00 -1.28 -2.69
N GLY A 166 -11.57 -0.12 -3.07
CA GLY A 166 -10.78 1.03 -3.53
C GLY A 166 -10.00 1.80 -2.46
N GLY A 167 -10.13 1.43 -1.18
CA GLY A 167 -9.40 2.04 -0.07
C GLY A 167 -9.66 3.54 0.02
N MET A 168 -8.58 4.33 0.06
CA MET A 168 -8.65 5.81 0.03
C MET A 168 -9.09 6.38 -1.33
N GLY A 169 -9.29 5.56 -2.36
CA GLY A 169 -9.72 6.03 -3.68
C GLY A 169 -8.63 6.68 -4.53
N SER A 170 -7.36 6.51 -4.18
CA SER A 170 -6.25 7.23 -4.83
C SER A 170 -6.15 6.95 -6.33
N TYR A 171 -6.43 5.72 -6.75
CA TYR A 171 -6.48 5.35 -8.17
C TYR A 171 -7.73 5.89 -8.86
N SER A 172 -8.90 5.81 -8.22
CA SER A 172 -10.13 6.43 -8.70
C SER A 172 -9.99 7.94 -8.89
N ILE A 173 -9.35 8.66 -7.94
CA ILE A 173 -9.03 10.08 -8.04
C ILE A 173 -8.11 10.35 -9.25
N ALA A 174 -7.04 9.57 -9.42
CA ALA A 174 -6.11 9.74 -10.54
C ALA A 174 -6.78 9.50 -11.90
N LEU A 175 -7.61 8.46 -12.02
CA LEU A 175 -8.39 8.20 -13.23
C LEU A 175 -9.41 9.30 -13.49
N CYS A 176 -10.13 9.78 -12.47
CA CYS A 176 -11.07 10.89 -12.61
C CYS A 176 -10.37 12.20 -13.00
N ARG A 177 -9.15 12.47 -12.53
CA ARG A 177 -8.33 13.61 -12.97
C ARG A 177 -7.96 13.49 -14.46
N ALA A 178 -7.57 12.29 -14.91
CA ALA A 178 -7.16 12.04 -16.29
C ALA A 178 -8.34 12.02 -17.28
N TYR A 179 -9.52 11.58 -16.84
CA TYR A 179 -10.73 11.41 -17.66
C TYR A 179 -11.88 12.27 -17.12
N PRO A 180 -12.09 13.50 -17.62
CA PRO A 180 -13.02 14.47 -17.05
C PRO A 180 -14.50 14.06 -17.05
N GLN A 181 -14.88 13.05 -17.85
CA GLN A 181 -16.25 12.52 -17.92
C GLN A 181 -16.46 11.28 -17.06
N LEU A 182 -15.39 10.72 -16.47
CA LEU A 182 -15.45 9.52 -15.66
C LEU A 182 -16.03 9.86 -14.28
N GLN A 183 -16.96 9.04 -13.81
CA GLN A 183 -17.48 9.05 -12.45
C GLN A 183 -17.08 7.73 -11.80
N ALA A 184 -16.67 7.78 -10.54
CA ALA A 184 -16.25 6.61 -9.79
C ALA A 184 -17.16 6.38 -8.59
N CYS A 185 -17.53 5.13 -8.36
CA CYS A 185 -18.13 4.67 -7.11
C CYS A 185 -17.11 3.78 -6.41
N ILE A 186 -16.63 4.20 -5.25
CA ILE A 186 -15.66 3.46 -4.44
C ILE A 186 -16.43 2.62 -3.43
N VAL A 187 -16.25 1.31 -3.48
CA VAL A 187 -16.89 0.35 -2.57
C VAL A 187 -15.83 -0.23 -1.65
N ASP A 188 -15.98 -0.03 -0.34
CA ASP A 188 -15.08 -0.62 0.66
C ASP A 188 -15.75 -0.66 2.04
N GLN A 189 -15.04 -1.22 3.02
CA GLN A 189 -15.42 -1.21 4.42
C GLN A 189 -15.40 0.21 5.00
N LYS A 190 -16.01 0.36 6.18
CA LYS A 190 -16.21 1.66 6.82
C LYS A 190 -14.89 2.38 7.10
N GLU A 191 -13.90 1.67 7.63
CA GLU A 191 -12.65 2.25 8.10
C GLU A 191 -11.81 2.87 6.97
N PRO A 192 -11.56 2.19 5.83
CA PRO A 192 -10.99 2.82 4.65
C PRO A 192 -11.75 4.05 4.15
N LEU A 193 -13.08 3.97 4.06
CA LEU A 193 -13.88 5.04 3.48
C LEU A 193 -13.96 6.31 4.34
N ILE A 194 -13.74 6.21 5.65
CA ILE A 194 -13.55 7.40 6.50
C ILE A 194 -12.30 8.18 6.07
N LEU A 195 -11.22 7.48 5.71
CA LEU A 195 -9.98 8.10 5.25
C LEU A 195 -10.07 8.54 3.78
N ALA A 196 -10.81 7.79 2.95
CA ALA A 196 -11.15 8.21 1.60
C ALA A 196 -11.90 9.55 1.59
N GLN A 197 -12.88 9.72 2.49
CA GLN A 197 -13.62 10.97 2.60
C GLN A 197 -12.69 12.15 2.93
N LYS A 198 -11.76 11.98 3.89
CA LYS A 198 -10.78 13.03 4.21
C LYS A 198 -9.94 13.41 3.00
N LEU A 199 -9.47 12.43 2.22
CA LEU A 199 -8.70 12.70 1.01
C LEU A 199 -9.53 13.44 -0.05
N LEU A 200 -10.81 13.09 -0.19
CA LEU A 200 -11.72 13.77 -1.11
C LEU A 200 -12.06 15.21 -0.68
N ASP A 201 -12.10 15.47 0.63
CA ASP A 201 -12.36 16.81 1.18
C ASP A 201 -11.22 17.80 0.82
N ASP A 202 -9.99 17.30 0.66
CA ASP A 202 -8.79 18.07 0.27
C ASP A 202 -8.58 18.14 -1.25
N GLU A 203 -9.44 17.50 -2.05
CA GLU A 203 -9.31 17.37 -3.51
C GLU A 203 -10.01 18.52 -4.29
N ASP A 204 -9.64 18.74 -5.56
CA ASP A 204 -10.37 19.68 -6.43
C ASP A 204 -11.85 19.27 -6.53
N VAL A 205 -12.76 20.22 -6.27
CA VAL A 205 -14.21 20.02 -6.33
C VAL A 205 -14.69 19.38 -7.64
N LYS A 206 -14.02 19.70 -8.77
CA LYS A 206 -14.34 19.13 -10.10
C LYS A 206 -14.00 17.64 -10.21
N VAL A 207 -13.18 17.12 -9.32
CA VAL A 207 -12.83 15.71 -9.22
C VAL A 207 -13.70 15.04 -8.15
N CYS A 208 -13.78 15.60 -6.94
CA CYS A 208 -14.50 14.94 -5.85
C CYS A 208 -16.02 14.85 -6.09
N ASP A 209 -16.65 15.82 -6.78
CA ASP A 209 -18.09 15.76 -7.15
C ASP A 209 -18.45 14.56 -8.05
N ARG A 210 -17.44 13.92 -8.67
CA ARG A 210 -17.62 12.75 -9.53
C ARG A 210 -17.30 11.43 -8.83
N ILE A 211 -16.98 11.47 -7.54
CA ILE A 211 -16.60 10.30 -6.76
C ILE A 211 -17.61 10.10 -5.63
N SER A 212 -18.27 8.95 -5.61
CA SER A 212 -19.14 8.53 -4.52
C SER A 212 -18.49 7.41 -3.71
N LEU A 213 -18.81 7.37 -2.41
CA LEU A 213 -18.36 6.33 -1.49
C LEU A 213 -19.55 5.43 -1.11
N GLN A 214 -19.37 4.13 -1.21
CA GLN A 214 -20.37 3.12 -0.88
C GLN A 214 -19.81 2.17 0.17
N VAL A 215 -20.25 2.33 1.42
CA VAL A 215 -19.80 1.50 2.54
C VAL A 215 -20.45 0.11 2.50
N GLY A 216 -19.64 -0.94 2.55
CA GLY A 216 -20.08 -2.31 2.80
C GLY A 216 -19.25 -3.38 2.08
N ASP A 217 -19.68 -4.63 2.25
CA ASP A 217 -19.10 -5.78 1.55
C ASP A 217 -19.56 -5.80 0.09
N PHE A 218 -18.64 -5.61 -0.85
CA PHE A 218 -18.91 -5.62 -2.28
C PHE A 218 -19.47 -6.96 -2.81
N TYR A 219 -19.33 -8.06 -2.05
CA TYR A 219 -19.98 -9.33 -2.37
C TYR A 219 -21.48 -9.36 -2.05
N GLN A 220 -21.95 -8.48 -1.16
CA GLN A 220 -23.32 -8.48 -0.63
C GLN A 220 -24.13 -7.26 -1.07
N LEU A 221 -23.47 -6.15 -1.35
CA LEU A 221 -24.12 -4.93 -1.79
C LEU A 221 -24.81 -5.10 -3.14
N ASP A 222 -26.02 -4.54 -3.24
CA ASP A 222 -26.67 -4.29 -4.52
C ASP A 222 -26.04 -3.02 -5.13
N LEU A 223 -25.45 -3.17 -6.31
CA LEU A 223 -24.61 -2.15 -6.96
C LEU A 223 -25.04 -2.01 -8.41
N ASP A 224 -24.87 -0.81 -8.99
CA ASP A 224 -25.21 -0.54 -10.40
C ASP A 224 -24.53 -1.55 -11.32
N THR A 225 -25.26 -2.11 -12.29
CA THR A 225 -24.76 -3.07 -13.28
C THR A 225 -24.43 -2.43 -14.62
N ASP A 226 -24.52 -1.11 -14.73
CA ASP A 226 -24.24 -0.31 -15.93
C ASP A 226 -22.86 0.36 -15.88
N ASN A 227 -21.83 -0.35 -15.38
CA ASN A 227 -20.47 0.22 -15.33
C ASN A 227 -19.71 -0.01 -16.64
N ASP A 228 -18.91 0.99 -17.01
CA ASP A 228 -17.93 0.92 -18.09
C ASP A 228 -16.65 0.19 -17.66
N VAL A 229 -16.25 0.39 -16.40
CA VAL A 229 -14.96 -0.04 -15.85
C VAL A 229 -15.19 -0.63 -14.46
N ALA A 230 -14.54 -1.74 -14.16
CA ALA A 230 -14.40 -2.29 -12.82
C ALA A 230 -12.91 -2.26 -12.45
N LEU A 231 -12.56 -1.53 -11.41
CA LEU A 231 -11.21 -1.50 -10.86
C LEU A 231 -11.16 -2.43 -9.63
N ILE A 232 -10.14 -3.29 -9.60
CA ILE A 232 -9.81 -4.15 -8.47
C ILE A 232 -8.31 -3.92 -8.21
N SER A 233 -7.98 -3.13 -7.18
CA SER A 233 -6.59 -2.75 -6.91
C SER A 233 -6.15 -3.08 -5.49
N GLY A 234 -5.15 -3.94 -5.33
CA GLY A 234 -4.61 -4.32 -4.01
C GLY A 234 -5.56 -5.22 -3.19
N VAL A 235 -6.43 -5.95 -3.88
CA VAL A 235 -7.44 -6.84 -3.27
C VAL A 235 -7.11 -8.31 -3.55
N VAL A 236 -6.49 -8.63 -4.69
CA VAL A 236 -6.32 -10.01 -5.14
C VAL A 236 -5.38 -10.77 -4.22
N CYS A 237 -4.27 -10.15 -3.82
CA CYS A 237 -3.26 -10.79 -2.98
C CYS A 237 -3.73 -11.08 -1.55
N ILE A 238 -4.74 -10.36 -1.05
CA ILE A 238 -5.21 -10.46 0.34
C ILE A 238 -6.43 -11.40 0.48
N GLN A 239 -6.80 -12.09 -0.60
CA GLN A 239 -7.98 -12.96 -0.68
C GLN A 239 -7.57 -14.38 -1.08
N SER A 240 -8.45 -15.35 -0.79
CA SER A 240 -8.29 -16.71 -1.30
C SER A 240 -8.50 -16.78 -2.82
N ALA A 241 -7.99 -17.84 -3.46
CA ALA A 241 -8.24 -18.07 -4.88
C ALA A 241 -9.74 -18.23 -5.21
N ASP A 242 -10.53 -18.80 -4.30
CA ASP A 242 -11.98 -18.96 -4.49
C ASP A 242 -12.73 -17.62 -4.36
N ASP A 243 -12.33 -16.79 -3.41
CA ASP A 243 -12.87 -15.43 -3.27
C ASP A 243 -12.50 -14.58 -4.48
N ASN A 244 -11.28 -14.68 -4.99
CA ASN A 244 -10.87 -14.00 -6.22
C ASN A 244 -11.72 -14.42 -7.44
N ARG A 245 -12.04 -15.71 -7.60
CA ARG A 245 -12.97 -16.18 -8.66
C ARG A 245 -14.36 -15.60 -8.49
N ARG A 246 -14.86 -15.53 -7.26
CA ARG A 246 -16.16 -14.92 -6.93
C ARG A 246 -16.14 -13.41 -7.21
N LEU A 247 -15.06 -12.72 -6.87
CA LEU A 247 -14.86 -11.30 -7.12
C LEU A 247 -14.86 -11.00 -8.62
N PHE A 248 -14.15 -11.79 -9.43
CA PHE A 248 -14.16 -11.60 -10.88
C PHE A 248 -15.53 -11.88 -11.49
N SER A 249 -16.24 -12.91 -11.01
CA SER A 249 -17.63 -13.15 -11.41
C SER A 249 -18.55 -11.98 -11.05
N ARG A 250 -18.35 -11.38 -9.86
CA ARG A 250 -19.08 -10.19 -9.41
C ARG A 250 -18.78 -8.99 -10.31
N ALA A 251 -17.51 -8.72 -10.60
CA ALA A 251 -17.08 -7.63 -11.48
C ALA A 251 -17.65 -7.79 -12.89
N PHE A 252 -17.63 -9.00 -13.44
CA PHE A 252 -18.25 -9.29 -14.75
C PHE A 252 -19.73 -8.91 -14.76
N ASN A 253 -20.48 -9.25 -13.71
CA ASN A 253 -21.91 -8.93 -13.62
C ASN A 253 -22.22 -7.43 -13.43
N LEU A 254 -21.27 -6.67 -12.90
CA LEU A 254 -21.40 -5.21 -12.70
C LEU A 254 -21.11 -4.39 -13.95
N LEU A 255 -20.46 -5.00 -14.94
CA LEU A 255 -20.10 -4.35 -16.20
C LEU A 255 -21.22 -4.47 -17.22
N LYS A 256 -21.41 -3.44 -18.04
CA LYS A 256 -22.22 -3.53 -19.25
C LYS A 256 -21.44 -4.28 -20.37
N PRO A 257 -22.10 -4.73 -21.45
CA PRO A 257 -21.42 -5.30 -22.61
C PRO A 257 -20.33 -4.35 -23.17
N GLY A 258 -19.13 -4.88 -23.41
CA GLY A 258 -17.97 -4.08 -23.83
C GLY A 258 -17.30 -3.29 -22.71
N GLY A 259 -17.73 -3.47 -21.45
CA GLY A 259 -17.04 -2.97 -20.27
C GLY A 259 -15.70 -3.66 -20.04
N ILE A 260 -14.84 -3.06 -19.23
CA ILE A 260 -13.50 -3.60 -18.95
C ILE A 260 -13.29 -3.79 -17.46
N VAL A 261 -12.53 -4.82 -17.10
CA VAL A 261 -11.96 -4.96 -15.75
C VAL A 261 -10.48 -4.60 -15.79
N ILE A 262 -10.03 -3.90 -14.75
CA ILE A 262 -8.62 -3.59 -14.51
C ILE A 262 -8.28 -4.17 -13.15
N VAL A 263 -7.36 -5.12 -13.14
CA VAL A 263 -6.80 -5.72 -11.93
C VAL A 263 -5.40 -5.15 -11.75
N GLN A 264 -5.12 -4.53 -10.59
CA GLN A 264 -3.80 -4.03 -10.24
C GLN A 264 -3.36 -4.63 -8.91
N ASP A 265 -2.27 -5.38 -8.89
CA ASP A 265 -1.75 -5.95 -7.65
C ASP A 265 -0.28 -6.35 -7.78
N PHE A 266 0.32 -6.79 -6.67
CA PHE A 266 1.48 -7.66 -6.74
C PHE A 266 1.06 -8.93 -7.48
N MET A 267 1.87 -9.34 -8.45
CA MET A 267 1.65 -10.59 -9.18
C MET A 267 2.91 -10.97 -9.93
N GLN A 268 3.08 -12.28 -10.09
CA GLN A 268 4.21 -12.86 -10.78
C GLN A 268 3.94 -12.84 -12.29
N ILE A 269 4.55 -11.87 -12.97
CA ILE A 269 4.51 -11.75 -14.44
C ILE A 269 5.94 -11.90 -14.96
N GLY A 270 6.15 -12.89 -15.81
CA GLY A 270 7.45 -13.21 -16.41
C GLY A 270 8.46 -13.83 -15.43
N GLU A 271 9.61 -14.25 -15.95
CA GLU A 271 10.70 -14.79 -15.13
C GLU A 271 11.68 -13.68 -14.72
N ASN A 272 11.77 -13.36 -13.42
CA ASN A 272 12.79 -12.46 -12.89
C ASN A 272 13.38 -12.99 -11.56
N ARG A 273 14.65 -13.41 -11.60
CA ARG A 273 15.37 -13.98 -10.42
C ARG A 273 15.56 -13.00 -9.26
N GLN A 274 15.65 -11.69 -9.50
CA GLN A 274 15.73 -10.70 -8.42
C GLN A 274 14.36 -10.46 -7.77
N LYS A 275 13.27 -10.65 -8.53
CA LYS A 275 11.89 -10.56 -8.02
C LYS A 275 11.55 -11.72 -7.10
N HIS A 276 12.10 -12.91 -7.35
CA HIS A 276 11.82 -14.14 -6.58
C HIS A 276 11.98 -14.01 -5.05
N PHE A 277 12.99 -13.30 -4.54
CA PHE A 277 13.14 -13.11 -3.09
C PHE A 277 12.03 -12.22 -2.51
N LEU A 278 11.73 -11.12 -3.20
CA LEU A 278 10.67 -10.20 -2.78
C LEU A 278 9.32 -10.90 -2.87
N ASP A 279 9.03 -11.59 -3.98
CA ASP A 279 7.80 -12.36 -4.18
C ASP A 279 7.62 -13.42 -3.06
N THR A 280 8.69 -14.13 -2.70
CA THR A 280 8.65 -15.13 -1.61
C THR A 280 8.42 -14.49 -0.22
N MET A 281 9.12 -13.39 0.08
CA MET A 281 8.92 -12.68 1.35
C MET A 281 7.55 -12.01 1.41
N MET A 282 7.04 -11.55 0.27
CA MET A 282 5.70 -10.99 0.14
C MET A 282 4.63 -12.03 0.39
N ASP A 283 4.75 -13.25 -0.15
CA ASP A 283 3.81 -14.34 0.14
C ASP A 283 3.71 -14.62 1.65
N MET A 284 4.85 -14.69 2.34
CA MET A 284 4.88 -14.85 3.79
C MET A 284 4.21 -13.68 4.50
N TYR A 285 4.53 -12.44 4.12
CA TYR A 285 3.91 -11.25 4.68
C TYR A 285 2.38 -11.26 4.49
N LEU A 286 1.89 -11.61 3.29
CA LEU A 286 0.47 -11.64 2.98
C LEU A 286 -0.29 -12.60 3.91
N LYS A 287 0.29 -13.77 4.17
CA LYS A 287 -0.28 -14.77 5.08
C LYS A 287 -0.40 -14.29 6.51
N ILE A 288 0.65 -13.67 7.04
CA ILE A 288 0.67 -13.23 8.45
C ILE A 288 -0.04 -11.90 8.67
N ALA A 289 -0.25 -11.10 7.62
CA ALA A 289 -0.80 -9.75 7.71
C ALA A 289 -2.28 -9.65 7.31
N PHE A 290 -2.78 -10.56 6.46
CA PHE A 290 -4.15 -10.43 5.92
C PHE A 290 -5.00 -11.69 6.09
N ALA A 291 -4.57 -12.84 5.58
CA ALA A 291 -5.33 -14.09 5.71
C ALA A 291 -4.44 -15.31 5.44
N PRO A 292 -4.68 -16.49 6.05
CA PRO A 292 -3.88 -17.70 5.77
C PRO A 292 -3.91 -18.13 4.30
N GLU A 293 -5.03 -17.86 3.62
CA GLU A 293 -5.26 -18.15 2.21
C GLU A 293 -4.76 -17.05 1.26
N ALA A 294 -4.30 -15.90 1.79
CA ALA A 294 -3.66 -14.85 1.00
C ALA A 294 -2.38 -15.38 0.36
N ALA A 295 -2.07 -14.89 -0.84
CA ALA A 295 -0.91 -15.33 -1.60
C ALA A 295 -0.51 -14.31 -2.67
N ASP A 296 0.76 -14.35 -3.06
CA ASP A 296 1.23 -13.71 -4.29
C ASP A 296 0.94 -14.63 -5.49
N PHE A 297 -0.07 -14.27 -6.28
CA PHE A 297 -0.57 -15.12 -7.37
C PHE A 297 0.18 -14.88 -8.69
N ALA A 298 0.27 -15.93 -9.51
CA ALA A 298 0.77 -15.79 -10.87
C ALA A 298 -0.22 -15.03 -11.75
N GLY A 299 0.30 -14.16 -12.64
CA GLY A 299 -0.53 -13.42 -13.59
C GLY A 299 -1.35 -14.34 -14.50
N ASP A 300 -0.80 -15.50 -14.84
CA ASP A 300 -1.49 -16.53 -15.63
C ASP A 300 -2.70 -17.13 -14.91
N ASP A 301 -2.61 -17.32 -13.59
CA ASP A 301 -3.73 -17.82 -12.79
C ASP A 301 -4.85 -16.78 -12.70
N ILE A 302 -4.50 -15.52 -12.45
CA ILE A 302 -5.46 -14.40 -12.42
C ILE A 302 -6.14 -14.27 -13.78
N ALA A 303 -5.39 -14.31 -14.88
CA ALA A 303 -5.92 -14.28 -16.24
C ALA A 303 -6.86 -15.45 -16.53
N ALA A 304 -6.53 -16.66 -16.06
CA ALA A 304 -7.39 -17.83 -16.21
C ALA A 304 -8.71 -17.68 -15.43
N TRP A 305 -8.67 -17.11 -14.21
CA TRP A 305 -9.89 -16.87 -13.43
C TRP A 305 -10.78 -15.80 -14.05
N LEU A 306 -10.21 -14.76 -14.65
CA LEU A 306 -10.95 -13.77 -15.44
C LEU A 306 -11.67 -14.44 -16.63
N VAL A 307 -10.98 -15.30 -17.38
CA VAL A 307 -11.58 -16.05 -18.49
C VAL A 307 -12.71 -16.95 -18.00
N HIS A 308 -12.52 -17.62 -16.86
CA HIS A 308 -13.55 -18.46 -16.25
C HIS A 308 -14.80 -17.67 -15.85
N ALA A 309 -14.62 -16.43 -15.38
CA ALA A 309 -15.71 -15.52 -15.04
C ALA A 309 -16.46 -14.97 -16.27
N GLY A 310 -15.95 -15.22 -17.49
CA GLY A 310 -16.58 -14.83 -18.76
C GLY A 310 -15.88 -13.69 -19.48
N PHE A 311 -14.80 -13.12 -18.92
CA PHE A 311 -14.02 -12.09 -19.60
C PHE A 311 -13.26 -12.66 -20.80
N SER A 312 -12.98 -11.80 -21.77
CA SER A 312 -12.21 -12.10 -22.97
C SER A 312 -10.94 -11.25 -23.04
N LYS A 313 -9.95 -11.76 -23.79
CA LYS A 313 -8.68 -11.07 -24.09
C LYS A 313 -7.93 -10.54 -22.86
N PRO A 314 -7.63 -11.35 -21.83
CA PRO A 314 -6.78 -10.88 -20.73
C PRO A 314 -5.42 -10.41 -21.28
N GLN A 315 -5.01 -9.21 -20.90
CA GLN A 315 -3.72 -8.61 -21.24
C GLN A 315 -2.94 -8.37 -19.96
N GLN A 316 -1.81 -9.05 -19.81
CA GLN A 316 -0.87 -8.82 -18.72
C GLN A 316 0.08 -7.68 -19.09
N ILE A 317 0.19 -6.66 -18.24
CA ILE A 317 0.99 -5.46 -18.46
C ILE A 317 1.98 -5.32 -17.30
N LEU A 318 3.26 -5.48 -17.63
CA LEU A 318 4.36 -5.24 -16.70
C LEU A 318 4.55 -3.73 -16.53
N LEU A 319 4.53 -3.25 -15.31
CA LEU A 319 4.81 -1.84 -15.00
C LEU A 319 6.25 -1.67 -14.49
N PRO A 320 6.84 -0.47 -14.57
CA PRO A 320 8.16 -0.17 -14.01
C PRO A 320 8.17 -0.07 -12.48
N THR A 321 7.04 -0.36 -11.83
CA THR A 321 6.81 -0.32 -10.39
C THR A 321 6.67 -1.74 -9.83
N GLN A 322 6.31 -1.88 -8.55
CA GLN A 322 6.15 -3.21 -7.92
C GLN A 322 4.83 -3.90 -8.29
N LEU A 323 3.78 -3.12 -8.58
CA LEU A 323 2.47 -3.66 -8.97
C LEU A 323 2.42 -3.80 -10.50
N ASN A 324 1.64 -4.77 -10.96
CA ASN A 324 1.36 -4.97 -12.38
C ASN A 324 -0.12 -4.82 -12.68
N LEU A 325 -0.48 -4.79 -13.97
CA LEU A 325 -1.88 -4.73 -14.41
C LEU A 325 -2.28 -5.97 -15.20
N ILE A 326 -3.53 -6.38 -15.05
CA ILE A 326 -4.24 -7.22 -16.00
C ILE A 326 -5.52 -6.51 -16.41
N THR A 327 -5.75 -6.38 -17.71
CA THR A 327 -7.02 -5.88 -18.25
C THR A 327 -7.75 -6.97 -19.01
N ALA A 328 -9.08 -6.97 -18.99
CA ALA A 328 -9.90 -7.88 -19.79
C ALA A 328 -11.26 -7.26 -20.14
N GLU A 329 -11.88 -7.72 -21.23
CA GLU A 329 -13.14 -7.19 -21.77
C GLU A 329 -14.32 -8.11 -21.45
N LYS A 330 -15.47 -7.54 -21.10
CA LYS A 330 -16.76 -8.24 -21.05
C LYS A 330 -17.40 -8.34 -22.42
#